data_AF-A0AA37TGY8-F1
#
_entry.id   AF-A0AA37TGY8-F1
#
_cell.length_a   1.000
_cell.length_b   1.000
_cell.length_c   1.000
_cell.angle_alpha   90.00
_cell.angle_beta   90.00
_cell.angle_gamma   90.00
#
_symmetry.space_group_name_H-M   'P 1'
#
loop_
_entity.id
_entity.type
_entity.pdbx_description
1 polymer ?
#
loop_
_entity_poly.entity_id
_entity_poly.type
_entity_poly.pdbx_seq_one_letter_code
_entity_poly.pdbx_strand_id
1 'polypeptide(L)'
;MTAAMASGTAIEAERTTMRVQSLSGAAERIGDVVRIIARIAAQTNLLALNAAIEAARAGEAGRGFAVVAAEVKVLAGQTKQATDDITRHVPVIQSFTAEAVAAMTDITARVDDMNRAAASIAAMVEEQGAATREIVRVAQAAQGTGVVGAHSSGLAETAETLGAAAIGMLDQASARRATPSA
;
A
#
# COMPACT_ATOMS: atom_id res chain seq x y z
N MET A 1 -5.91 -9.95 0.81
CA MET A 1 -4.53 -9.48 1.03
C MET A 1 -4.36 -9.29 2.53
N THR A 2 -3.40 -9.96 3.16
CA THR A 2 -3.25 -9.93 4.63
C THR A 2 -2.40 -8.73 5.07
N ALA A 3 -2.55 -8.27 6.32
CA ALA A 3 -1.74 -7.18 6.89
C ALA A 3 -0.22 -7.43 6.76
N ALA A 4 0.19 -8.71 6.80
CA ALA A 4 1.58 -9.11 6.55
C ALA A 4 2.05 -8.83 5.11
N MET A 5 1.19 -9.02 4.10
CA MET A 5 1.52 -8.68 2.71
C MET A 5 1.65 -7.18 2.51
N ALA A 6 0.74 -6.39 3.11
CA ALA A 6 0.80 -4.92 3.04
C ALA A 6 2.07 -4.36 3.71
N SER A 7 2.41 -4.86 4.91
CA SER A 7 3.65 -4.52 5.59
C SER A 7 4.90 -4.88 4.76
N GLY A 8 4.90 -6.06 4.15
CA GLY A 8 5.97 -6.48 3.23
C GLY A 8 6.13 -5.55 2.02
N THR A 9 5.01 -5.12 1.40
CA THR A 9 5.04 -4.18 0.28
C THR A 9 5.60 -2.81 0.69
N ALA A 10 5.20 -2.28 1.86
CA ALA A 10 5.73 -1.01 2.36
C ALA A 10 7.25 -1.06 2.59
N ILE A 11 7.73 -2.14 3.21
CA ILE A 11 9.18 -2.35 3.44
C ILE A 11 9.93 -2.40 2.11
N GLU A 12 9.42 -3.13 1.11
CA GLU A 12 10.09 -3.22 -0.20
C GLU A 12 10.06 -1.89 -0.98
N ALA A 13 9.00 -1.08 -0.83
CA ALA A 13 8.95 0.28 -1.39
C ALA A 13 10.00 1.19 -0.74
N GLU A 14 10.17 1.12 0.58
CA GLU A 14 11.18 1.87 1.32
C GLU A 14 12.61 1.45 0.92
N ARG A 15 12.87 0.13 0.82
CA ARG A 15 14.15 -0.40 0.35
C ARG A 15 14.47 0.04 -1.08
N THR A 16 13.46 0.08 -1.94
CA THR A 16 13.62 0.56 -3.31
C THR A 16 13.93 2.06 -3.33
N THR A 17 13.25 2.85 -2.50
CA THR A 17 13.51 4.29 -2.34
C THR A 17 14.97 4.55 -1.94
N MET A 18 15.50 3.82 -0.94
CA MET A 18 16.91 3.97 -0.53
C MET A 18 17.90 3.63 -1.65
N ARG A 19 17.61 2.60 -2.45
CA ARG A 19 18.46 2.21 -3.59
C ARG A 19 18.45 3.28 -4.69
N VAL A 20 17.28 3.84 -4.98
CA VAL A 20 17.13 4.90 -5.99
C VAL A 20 17.80 6.20 -5.53
N GLN A 21 17.70 6.55 -4.25
CA GLN A 21 18.42 7.70 -3.68
C GLN A 21 19.94 7.50 -3.76
N SER A 22 20.43 6.29 -3.50
CA SER A 22 21.85 5.95 -3.67
C SER A 22 22.29 6.09 -5.14
N LEU A 23 21.43 5.71 -6.09
CA LEU A 23 21.67 5.90 -7.52
C LEU A 23 21.72 7.38 -7.91
N SER A 24 20.84 8.22 -7.35
CA SER A 24 20.87 9.67 -7.56
C SER A 24 22.20 10.29 -7.07
N GLY A 25 22.64 9.91 -5.86
CA GLY A 25 23.94 10.36 -5.35
C GLY A 25 25.14 9.86 -6.16
N ALA A 26 25.05 8.67 -6.74
CA ALA A 26 26.07 8.17 -7.68
C ALA A 26 26.08 8.98 -8.99
N ALA A 27 24.91 9.34 -9.52
CA ALA A 27 24.79 10.16 -10.72
C ALA A 27 25.37 11.58 -10.51
N GLU A 28 25.17 12.18 -9.33
CA GLU A 28 25.81 13.46 -8.97
C GLU A 28 27.33 13.37 -8.99
N ARG A 29 27.90 12.34 -8.36
CA ARG A 29 29.35 12.09 -8.35
C ARG A 29 29.90 11.88 -9.76
N ILE A 30 29.16 11.18 -10.63
CA ILE A 30 29.51 11.04 -12.05
C ILE A 30 29.56 12.44 -12.71
N GLY A 31 28.55 13.27 -12.47
CA GLY A 31 28.53 14.65 -12.98
C GLY A 31 29.75 15.46 -12.53
N ASP A 32 30.18 15.34 -11.28
CA ASP A 32 31.37 16.01 -10.74
C ASP A 32 32.65 15.56 -11.44
N VAL A 33 32.82 14.24 -11.60
CA VAL A 33 33.97 13.64 -12.27
C VAL A 33 34.03 14.06 -13.74
N VAL A 34 32.89 14.04 -14.44
CA VAL A 34 32.80 14.46 -15.85
C VAL A 34 33.20 15.93 -16.02
N ARG A 35 32.82 16.81 -15.08
CA ARG A 35 33.27 18.22 -15.10
C ARG A 35 34.79 18.36 -14.92
N ILE A 36 35.41 17.50 -14.11
CA ILE A 36 36.87 17.47 -13.97
C ILE A 36 37.51 17.00 -15.29
N ILE A 37 37.01 15.94 -15.91
CA ILE A 37 37.52 15.41 -17.18
C ILE A 37 37.38 16.46 -18.29
N ALA A 38 36.24 17.16 -18.37
CA ALA A 38 36.03 18.22 -19.36
C ALA A 38 37.06 19.36 -19.21
N ARG A 39 37.40 19.75 -17.97
CA ARG A 39 38.47 20.73 -17.71
C ARG A 39 39.84 20.22 -18.13
N ILE A 40 40.16 18.96 -17.83
CA ILE A 40 41.42 18.33 -18.23
C ILE A 40 41.52 18.30 -19.76
N ALA A 41 40.46 17.89 -20.47
CA ALA A 41 40.42 17.87 -21.93
C ALA A 41 40.64 19.27 -22.52
N ALA A 42 40.01 20.30 -21.96
CA ALA A 42 40.23 21.69 -22.38
C ALA A 42 41.69 22.15 -22.17
N GLN A 43 42.28 21.82 -21.03
CA GLN A 43 43.69 22.12 -20.74
C GLN A 43 44.65 21.36 -21.66
N THR A 44 44.41 20.07 -21.90
CA THR A 44 45.17 19.24 -22.82
C THR A 44 45.11 19.79 -24.25
N ASN A 45 43.95 20.25 -24.70
CA ASN A 45 43.79 20.91 -25.99
C ASN A 45 44.62 22.21 -26.08
N LEU A 46 44.65 23.01 -25.00
CA LEU A 46 45.48 24.21 -24.93
C LEU A 46 46.98 23.89 -24.95
N LEU A 47 47.41 22.86 -24.22
CA LEU A 47 48.79 22.38 -24.23
C LEU A 47 49.20 21.87 -25.61
N ALA A 48 48.34 21.10 -26.26
CA ALA A 48 48.55 20.61 -27.62
C ALA A 48 48.67 21.75 -28.64
N LEU A 49 47.84 22.79 -28.48
CA LEU A 49 47.92 23.99 -29.32
C LEU A 49 49.27 24.71 -29.13
N ASN A 50 49.71 24.92 -27.89
CA ASN A 50 51.01 25.54 -27.60
C ASN A 50 52.18 24.71 -28.18
N ALA A 51 52.10 23.37 -28.05
CA ALA A 51 53.10 22.47 -28.64
C ALA A 51 53.12 22.56 -30.17
N ALA A 52 51.96 22.67 -30.82
CA ALA A 52 51.88 22.85 -32.27
C ALA A 52 52.49 24.19 -32.72
N ILE A 53 52.30 25.27 -31.95
CA ILE A 53 52.91 26.58 -32.22
C ILE A 53 54.44 26.49 -32.12
N GLU A 54 54.97 25.88 -31.06
CA GLU A 54 56.41 25.77 -30.87
C GLU A 54 57.06 24.82 -31.90
N ALA A 55 56.36 23.75 -32.28
CA ALA A 55 56.78 22.86 -33.36
C ALA A 55 56.87 23.59 -34.72
N ALA A 56 55.90 24.47 -35.01
CA ALA A 56 55.96 25.31 -36.22
C ALA A 56 57.14 26.29 -36.18
N ARG A 57 57.46 26.83 -35.00
CA ARG A 57 58.60 27.73 -34.80
C ARG A 57 59.96 27.05 -34.98
N ALA A 58 60.06 25.76 -34.64
CA ALA A 58 61.25 24.94 -34.84
C ALA A 58 61.47 24.50 -36.31
N GLY A 59 60.52 24.77 -37.22
CA GLY A 59 60.64 24.43 -38.64
C GLY A 59 60.76 22.93 -38.90
N GLU A 60 61.71 22.52 -39.74
CA GLU A 60 61.95 21.10 -40.09
C GLU A 60 62.24 20.22 -38.86
N ALA A 61 62.96 20.77 -37.85
CA ALA A 61 63.28 20.04 -36.63
C ALA A 61 62.05 19.73 -35.75
N GLY A 62 60.95 20.48 -35.93
CA GLY A 62 59.70 20.34 -35.17
C GLY A 62 58.67 19.40 -35.80
N ARG A 63 58.92 18.84 -37.00
CA ARG A 63 57.90 18.05 -37.75
C ARG A 63 57.30 16.89 -36.96
N GLY A 64 58.13 16.11 -36.26
CA GLY A 64 57.65 15.00 -35.43
C GLY A 64 56.78 15.46 -34.26
N PHE A 65 57.18 16.55 -33.60
CA PHE A 65 56.39 17.16 -32.52
C PHE A 65 55.06 17.74 -33.03
N ALA A 66 55.02 18.31 -34.24
CA ALA A 66 53.79 18.83 -34.83
C ALA A 66 52.74 17.72 -35.05
N VAL A 67 53.15 16.53 -35.47
CA VAL A 67 52.25 15.38 -35.65
C VAL A 67 51.68 14.93 -34.31
N VAL A 68 52.52 14.78 -33.28
CA VAL A 68 52.06 14.39 -31.94
C VAL A 68 51.11 15.45 -31.36
N ALA A 69 51.42 16.73 -31.51
CA ALA A 69 50.56 17.82 -31.05
C ALA A 69 49.18 17.81 -31.73
N ALA A 70 49.11 17.51 -33.03
CA ALA A 70 47.85 17.37 -33.75
C ALA A 70 47.02 16.18 -33.22
N GLU A 71 47.65 15.02 -32.99
CA GLU A 71 46.97 13.83 -32.49
C GLU A 71 46.40 14.05 -31.08
N VAL A 72 47.18 14.68 -30.19
CA VAL A 72 46.72 15.04 -28.83
C VAL A 72 45.53 16.00 -28.90
N LYS A 73 45.55 16.96 -29.84
CA LYS A 73 44.44 17.90 -30.04
C LYS A 73 43.15 17.17 -30.48
N VAL A 74 43.26 16.19 -31.37
CA VAL A 74 42.12 15.36 -31.80
C VAL A 74 41.56 14.55 -30.62
N LEU A 75 42.41 13.87 -29.86
CA LEU A 75 42.01 13.10 -28.67
C LEU A 75 41.35 13.97 -27.60
N ALA A 76 41.86 15.18 -27.37
CA ALA A 76 41.25 16.13 -26.45
C ALA A 76 39.86 16.58 -26.94
N GLY A 77 39.68 16.79 -28.24
CA GLY A 77 38.39 17.07 -28.86
C GLY A 77 37.37 15.94 -28.69
N GLN A 78 37.79 14.69 -28.96
CA GLN A 78 36.97 13.51 -28.75
C GLN A 78 36.57 13.33 -27.27
N THR A 79 37.52 13.56 -26.37
CA THR A 79 37.27 13.51 -24.92
C THR A 79 36.21 14.54 -24.51
N LYS A 80 36.34 15.78 -25.00
CA LYS A 80 35.34 16.83 -24.74
C LYS A 80 33.96 16.42 -25.21
N GLN A 81 33.85 15.90 -26.44
CA GLN A 81 32.58 15.47 -27.01
C GLN A 81 31.93 14.35 -26.18
N ALA A 82 32.72 13.35 -25.76
CA ALA A 82 32.23 12.29 -24.88
C ALA A 82 31.77 12.83 -23.52
N THR A 83 32.50 13.78 -22.93
CA THR A 83 32.07 14.40 -21.66
C THR A 83 30.81 15.25 -21.80
N ASP A 84 30.63 15.93 -22.93
CA ASP A 84 29.43 16.73 -23.20
C ASP A 84 28.20 15.81 -23.33
N ASP A 85 28.33 14.66 -23.99
CA ASP A 85 27.27 13.68 -24.11
C ASP A 85 26.90 13.04 -22.75
N ILE A 86 27.89 12.68 -21.93
CA ILE A 86 27.61 12.18 -20.57
C ILE A 86 26.91 13.27 -19.73
N THR A 87 27.35 14.54 -19.85
CA THR A 87 26.74 15.67 -19.13
C THR A 87 25.27 15.86 -19.48
N ARG A 88 24.86 15.53 -20.71
CA ARG A 88 23.44 15.55 -21.12
C ARG A 88 22.64 14.39 -20.53
N HIS A 89 23.25 13.25 -20.28
CA HIS A 89 22.57 12.06 -19.76
C HIS A 89 22.39 12.05 -18.24
N VAL A 90 23.32 12.66 -17.49
CA VAL A 90 23.23 12.71 -16.01
C VAL A 90 21.91 13.32 -15.52
N PRO A 91 21.43 14.48 -16.04
CA PRO A 91 20.14 15.05 -15.63
C PRO A 91 18.94 14.14 -15.94
N VAL A 92 19.00 13.37 -17.04
CA VAL A 92 17.93 12.43 -17.41
C VAL A 92 17.86 11.29 -16.40
N ILE A 93 19.01 10.73 -16.01
CA ILE A 93 19.07 9.71 -14.95
C ILE A 93 18.51 10.27 -13.64
N GLN A 94 18.89 11.50 -13.27
CA GLN A 94 18.39 12.16 -12.06
C GLN A 94 16.85 12.36 -12.11
N SER A 95 16.30 12.77 -13.25
CA SER A 95 14.83 12.88 -13.44
C SER A 95 14.13 11.54 -13.20
N PHE A 96 14.61 10.47 -13.86
CA PHE A 96 14.01 9.14 -13.68
C PHE A 96 14.15 8.63 -12.24
N THR A 97 15.24 8.94 -11.55
CA THR A 97 15.35 8.60 -10.11
C THR A 97 14.34 9.38 -9.27
N ALA A 98 14.09 10.66 -9.56
CA ALA A 98 13.10 11.46 -8.84
C ALA A 98 11.67 10.95 -9.09
N GLU A 99 11.34 10.62 -10.34
CA GLU A 99 10.06 10.01 -10.72
C GLU A 99 9.84 8.67 -10.02
N ALA A 100 10.88 7.83 -9.95
CA ALA A 100 10.82 6.55 -9.25
C ALA A 100 10.58 6.73 -7.73
N VAL A 101 11.21 7.72 -7.09
CA VAL A 101 10.97 8.04 -5.66
C VAL A 101 9.53 8.51 -5.44
N ALA A 102 9.01 9.37 -6.32
CA ALA A 102 7.62 9.83 -6.25
C ALA A 102 6.64 8.66 -6.36
N ALA A 103 6.85 7.76 -7.34
CA ALA A 103 6.04 6.56 -7.51
C ALA A 103 6.08 5.64 -6.28
N MET A 104 7.25 5.47 -5.64
CA MET A 104 7.36 4.67 -4.40
C MET A 104 6.64 5.31 -3.21
N THR A 105 6.61 6.64 -3.15
CA THR A 105 5.85 7.39 -2.15
C THR A 105 4.34 7.16 -2.34
N ASP A 106 3.86 7.24 -3.57
CA ASP A 106 2.46 6.94 -3.91
C ASP A 106 2.08 5.49 -3.58
N ILE A 107 2.96 4.52 -3.85
CA ILE A 107 2.75 3.12 -3.48
C ILE A 107 2.62 2.99 -1.97
N THR A 108 3.48 3.65 -1.21
CA THR A 108 3.46 3.62 0.27
C THR A 108 2.14 4.19 0.81
N ALA A 109 1.67 5.31 0.27
CA ALA A 109 0.39 5.91 0.63
C ALA A 109 -0.79 4.97 0.33
N ARG A 110 -0.81 4.35 -0.87
CA ARG A 110 -1.86 3.38 -1.24
C ARG A 110 -1.87 2.16 -0.33
N VAL A 111 -0.71 1.68 0.10
CA VAL A 111 -0.60 0.57 1.06
C VAL A 111 -1.18 0.96 2.42
N ASP A 112 -0.97 2.19 2.87
CA ASP A 112 -1.57 2.69 4.11
C ASP A 112 -3.10 2.75 4.01
N ASP A 113 -3.64 3.30 2.92
CA ASP A 113 -5.08 3.32 2.65
C ASP A 113 -5.69 1.91 2.66
N MET A 114 -4.98 0.94 2.06
CA MET A 114 -5.40 -0.47 2.08
C MET A 114 -5.41 -1.05 3.49
N ASN A 115 -4.43 -0.72 4.34
CA ASN A 115 -4.42 -1.14 5.74
C ASN A 115 -5.61 -0.57 6.51
N ARG A 116 -5.93 0.72 6.31
CA ARG A 116 -7.09 1.37 6.93
C ARG A 116 -8.40 0.73 6.48
N ALA A 117 -8.54 0.44 5.19
CA ALA A 117 -9.71 -0.26 4.66
C ALA A 117 -9.85 -1.67 5.23
N ALA A 118 -8.75 -2.43 5.32
CA ALA A 118 -8.75 -3.77 5.90
C ALA A 118 -9.15 -3.76 7.39
N ALA A 119 -8.67 -2.79 8.17
CA ALA A 119 -9.06 -2.62 9.56
C ALA A 119 -10.56 -2.29 9.71
N SER A 120 -11.08 -1.42 8.84
CA SER A 120 -12.52 -1.11 8.80
C SER A 120 -13.36 -2.34 8.47
N ILE A 121 -12.92 -3.16 7.51
CA ILE A 121 -13.61 -4.41 7.16
C ILE A 121 -13.59 -5.39 8.33
N ALA A 122 -12.46 -5.54 9.03
CA ALA A 122 -12.37 -6.40 10.20
C ALA A 122 -13.37 -5.98 11.29
N ALA A 123 -13.48 -4.68 11.58
CA ALA A 123 -14.46 -4.14 12.52
C ALA A 123 -15.91 -4.43 12.09
N MET A 124 -16.25 -4.22 10.82
CA MET A 124 -17.59 -4.54 10.29
C MET A 124 -17.91 -6.04 10.40
N VAL A 125 -16.92 -6.92 10.17
CA VAL A 125 -17.11 -8.37 10.31
C VAL A 125 -17.39 -8.76 11.77
N GLU A 126 -16.72 -8.12 12.74
CA GLU A 126 -17.01 -8.32 14.16
C GLU A 126 -18.43 -7.87 14.53
N GLU A 127 -18.85 -6.71 14.06
CA GLU A 127 -20.21 -6.17 14.26
C GLU A 127 -21.27 -7.08 13.63
N GLN A 128 -21.06 -7.53 12.40
CA GLN A 128 -21.94 -8.48 11.72
C GLN A 128 -22.04 -9.80 12.48
N GLY A 129 -20.93 -10.28 13.06
CA GLY A 129 -20.92 -11.45 13.93
C GLY A 129 -21.76 -11.25 15.20
N ALA A 130 -21.72 -10.06 15.81
CA ALA A 130 -22.56 -9.71 16.95
C ALA A 130 -24.05 -9.66 16.57
N ALA A 131 -24.39 -9.02 15.46
CA ALA A 131 -25.75 -8.99 14.93
C ALA A 131 -26.30 -10.39 14.64
N THR A 132 -25.47 -11.28 14.10
CA THR A 132 -25.86 -12.68 13.84
C THR A 132 -26.17 -13.43 15.14
N ARG A 133 -25.37 -13.24 16.20
CA ARG A 133 -25.67 -13.83 17.52
C ARG A 133 -26.97 -13.28 18.10
N GLU A 134 -27.27 -12.01 17.88
CA GLU A 134 -28.53 -11.41 18.31
C GLU A 134 -29.74 -11.99 17.58
N ILE A 135 -29.64 -12.17 16.26
CA ILE A 135 -30.69 -12.83 15.46
C ILE A 135 -30.99 -14.22 16.01
N VAL A 136 -29.95 -15.00 16.34
CA VAL A 136 -30.13 -16.33 16.95
C VAL A 136 -30.86 -16.24 18.29
N ARG A 137 -30.50 -15.29 19.16
CA ARG A 137 -31.19 -15.07 20.44
C ARG A 137 -32.65 -14.70 20.27
N VAL A 138 -32.96 -13.77 19.35
CA VAL A 138 -34.33 -13.36 19.05
C VAL A 138 -35.16 -14.52 18.50
N ALA A 139 -34.58 -15.34 17.61
CA ALA A 139 -35.25 -16.52 17.07
C ALA A 139 -35.59 -17.55 18.16
N GLN A 140 -34.68 -17.78 19.12
CA GLN A 140 -34.94 -18.64 20.27
C GLN A 140 -36.02 -18.08 21.19
N ALA A 141 -36.00 -16.78 21.46
CA ALA A 141 -37.04 -16.12 22.25
C ALA A 141 -38.42 -16.24 21.58
N ALA A 142 -38.51 -16.03 20.27
CA ALA A 142 -39.74 -16.20 19.50
C ALA A 142 -40.29 -17.64 19.61
N GLN A 143 -39.43 -18.66 19.50
CA GLN A 143 -39.84 -20.06 19.74
C GLN A 143 -40.38 -20.25 21.17
N GLY A 144 -39.70 -19.70 22.17
CA GLY A 144 -40.15 -19.73 23.57
C GLY A 144 -41.52 -19.09 23.76
N THR A 145 -41.80 -17.95 23.11
CA THR A 145 -43.13 -17.31 23.16
C THR A 145 -44.23 -18.18 22.55
N GLY A 146 -43.91 -18.94 21.49
CA GLY A 146 -44.84 -19.91 20.90
C GLY A 146 -45.21 -21.04 21.86
N VAL A 147 -44.24 -21.56 22.62
CA VAL A 147 -44.48 -22.57 23.67
C VAL A 147 -45.34 -22.01 24.79
N VAL A 148 -45.05 -20.79 25.26
CA VAL A 148 -45.86 -20.11 26.28
C VAL A 148 -47.30 -19.89 25.80
N GLY A 149 -47.48 -19.49 24.53
CA GLY A 149 -48.79 -19.35 23.92
C GLY A 149 -49.59 -20.65 23.94
N ALA A 150 -48.98 -21.78 23.57
CA ALA A 150 -49.61 -23.09 23.62
C ALA A 150 -50.01 -23.50 25.05
N HIS A 151 -49.13 -23.28 26.03
CA HIS A 151 -49.45 -23.53 27.44
C HIS A 151 -50.62 -22.65 27.93
N SER A 152 -50.67 -21.38 27.52
CA SER A 152 -51.76 -20.47 27.89
C SER A 152 -53.10 -20.92 27.31
N SER A 153 -53.13 -21.40 26.07
CA SER A 153 -54.34 -21.96 25.45
C SER A 153 -54.82 -23.21 26.20
N GLY A 154 -53.91 -24.13 26.53
CA GLY A 154 -54.25 -25.31 27.33
C GLY A 154 -54.73 -24.97 28.75
N LEU A 155 -54.17 -23.93 29.36
CA LEU A 155 -54.63 -23.42 30.67
C LEU A 155 -56.05 -22.86 30.60
N ALA A 156 -56.39 -22.14 29.53
CA ALA A 156 -57.74 -21.63 29.31
C ALA A 156 -58.76 -22.77 29.18
N GLU A 157 -58.46 -23.80 28.39
CA GLU A 157 -59.31 -24.98 28.21
C GLU A 157 -59.54 -25.74 29.54
N THR A 158 -58.48 -25.92 30.33
CA THR A 158 -58.60 -26.55 31.65
C THR A 158 -59.41 -25.70 32.64
N ALA A 159 -59.28 -24.37 32.60
CA ALA A 159 -60.09 -23.47 33.41
C ALA A 159 -61.58 -23.52 33.03
N GLU A 160 -61.91 -23.58 31.74
CA GLU A 160 -63.29 -23.77 31.25
C GLU A 160 -63.88 -25.11 31.73
N THR A 161 -63.12 -26.19 31.60
CA THR A 161 -63.52 -27.53 32.05
C THR A 161 -63.76 -27.55 33.57
N LEU A 162 -62.87 -26.93 34.34
CA LEU A 162 -63.02 -26.82 35.79
C LEU A 162 -64.26 -26.00 36.18
N GLY A 163 -64.52 -24.90 35.47
CA GLY A 163 -65.72 -24.08 35.65
C GLY A 163 -67.01 -24.87 35.39
N ALA A 164 -67.05 -25.62 34.29
CA ALA A 164 -68.18 -26.50 33.96
C ALA A 164 -68.39 -27.60 35.03
N ALA A 165 -67.31 -28.22 35.50
CA ALA A 165 -67.37 -29.22 36.57
C ALA A 165 -67.91 -28.63 37.88
N ALA A 166 -67.45 -27.43 38.25
CA ALA A 166 -67.93 -26.74 39.46
C ALA A 166 -69.44 -26.43 39.39
N ILE A 167 -69.94 -25.97 38.24
CA ILE A 167 -71.38 -25.76 38.01
C ILE A 167 -72.15 -27.07 38.14
N GLY A 168 -71.67 -28.15 37.52
CA GLY A 168 -72.29 -29.47 37.62
C GLY A 168 -72.35 -29.98 39.07
N MET A 169 -71.31 -29.74 39.87
CA MET A 169 -71.31 -30.07 41.30
C MET A 169 -72.32 -29.24 42.10
N LEU A 170 -72.45 -27.94 41.79
CA LEU A 170 -73.45 -27.05 42.39
C LEU A 170 -74.88 -27.51 42.08
N ASP A 171 -75.15 -27.92 40.84
CA ASP A 171 -76.45 -28.46 40.42
C ASP A 171 -76.75 -29.79 41.12
N GLN A 172 -75.76 -30.69 41.24
CA GLN A 172 -75.93 -31.92 42.01
C GLN A 172 -76.21 -31.66 43.49
N ALA A 173 -75.51 -30.69 44.08
CA ALA A 173 -75.72 -30.30 45.48
C ALA A 173 -77.10 -29.67 45.71
N SER A 174 -77.58 -28.83 44.78
CA SER A 174 -78.91 -28.21 44.85
C SER A 174 -80.02 -29.24 44.64
N ALA A 175 -79.86 -30.16 43.69
CA ALA A 175 -80.80 -31.27 43.47
C ALA A 175 -80.93 -32.17 44.71
N ARG A 176 -79.82 -32.53 45.36
CA ARG A 176 -79.83 -33.29 46.62
C ARG A 176 -80.55 -32.55 47.76
N ARG A 177 -80.52 -31.22 47.75
CA ARG A 177 -81.21 -30.39 48.75
C ARG A 177 -82.72 -30.28 48.48
N ALA A 178 -83.14 -30.43 47.23
CA ALA A 178 -84.54 -30.37 46.80
C ALA A 178 -85.29 -31.70 46.94
N THR A 179 -84.60 -32.84 47.08
CA THR A 179 -85.19 -34.12 47.48
C THR A 179 -85.15 -34.24 49.01
N PRO A 180 -86.27 -34.05 49.73
CA PRO A 180 -86.28 -34.32 51.16
C PRO A 180 -86.07 -35.82 51.36
N SER A 181 -85.24 -36.18 52.34
CA SER A 181 -85.26 -37.53 52.92
C SER A 181 -86.71 -37.91 53.19
N ALA A 182 -87.17 -39.01 52.58
CA ALA A 182 -88.32 -39.74 53.09
C ALA A 182 -88.06 -40.20 54.54
#